data_AF-A0A3D0MAB8-F1
#
_entry.id   AF-A0A3D0MAB8-F1
#
_cell.length_a   1.000
_cell.length_b   1.000
_cell.length_c   1.000
_cell.angle_alpha   90.00
_cell.angle_beta   90.00
_cell.angle_gamma   90.00
#
_symmetry.space_group_name_H-M   'P 1'
#
loop_
_entity.id
_entity.type
_entity.pdbx_description
1 polymer ?
#
loop_
_entity_poly.entity_id
_entity_poly.type
_entity_poly.pdbx_seq_one_letter_code
_entity_poly.pdbx_strand_id
1 'polypeptide(L)'
;QDYNGGVELKAIPTRPTNKSIPPSGDRRLDAFYSALLSFPEFELLPEHRRNLMMRGLPKDQIIQNMYRSVPENWNGEGDMPSALLRKLSKESKKYSRLAYYDGKRLKLSYLAAQWAIQHADQKPEYKEPYGVPGFFKLADVWMVKLSEGMMIPVRNIKHEIVGIQTRVDKGANKYITMSANGLPYGVSEKIARIHYPMANKWIQHKGKVAITEGPLKADIAAYWMNVIKPNDGYAFLAIPGVQTTSQLPFELGRVEHKYQMKEIYNCFDMDKLTNMNVNDALQSLSELLKKLGWTEHSVTWAPKYGKKMLEQYTALALKKGISVTLTGKWETDLTAVCRSLKEAGVDYATNEEGKTEYWSPVSKGIDDYLWSVVRYKKAQGKKQQAVKQQGKKQSR
;
A
#
# COMPACT_ATOMS: atom_id res chain seq x y z
N GLN A 1 55.62 18.49 12.95
CA GLN A 1 55.26 17.81 14.21
C GLN A 1 53.84 18.23 14.52
N ASP A 2 52.91 17.34 14.17
CA ASP A 2 51.48 17.59 14.11
C ASP A 2 50.86 17.54 15.51
N TYR A 3 50.07 18.56 15.85
CA TYR A 3 49.19 18.55 17.02
C TYR A 3 47.82 18.03 16.61
N ASN A 4 47.60 16.72 16.82
CA ASN A 4 46.31 16.06 16.68
C ASN A 4 45.41 16.39 17.88
N GLY A 5 44.48 17.32 17.69
CA GLY A 5 43.32 17.50 18.58
C GLY A 5 42.26 16.43 18.32
N GLY A 6 42.38 15.29 18.99
CA GLY A 6 41.36 14.23 18.97
C GLY A 6 40.27 14.50 20.00
N VAL A 7 39.09 14.92 19.53
CA VAL A 7 37.87 14.96 20.34
C VAL A 7 37.44 13.51 20.60
N GLU A 8 37.47 13.10 21.87
CA GLU A 8 36.98 11.79 22.30
C GLU A 8 35.45 11.74 22.14
N LEU A 9 34.99 11.16 21.03
CA LEU A 9 33.59 10.85 20.79
C LEU A 9 33.15 9.78 21.79
N LYS A 10 32.55 10.21 22.91
CA LYS A 10 31.89 9.29 23.85
C LYS A 10 30.86 8.44 23.10
N ALA A 11 31.09 7.13 23.12
CA ALA A 11 30.21 6.14 22.56
C ALA A 11 28.77 6.33 23.08
N ILE A 12 27.82 6.50 22.15
CA ILE A 12 26.39 6.42 22.44
C ILE A 12 26.14 5.01 22.98
N PRO A 13 25.50 4.84 24.15
CA PRO A 13 25.32 3.52 24.74
C PRO A 13 24.54 2.63 23.77
N THR A 14 25.13 1.48 23.49
CA THR A 14 24.60 0.44 22.63
C THR A 14 23.26 -0.08 23.16
N ARG A 15 22.33 -0.25 22.22
CA ARG A 15 20.98 -0.83 22.35
C ARG A 15 20.86 -1.86 23.48
N PRO A 16 19.87 -1.77 24.38
CA PRO A 16 19.38 -2.97 25.04
C PRO A 16 18.81 -3.90 23.95
N THR A 17 19.27 -5.15 23.98
CA THR A 17 18.86 -6.24 23.09
C THR A 17 17.37 -6.56 23.32
N ASN A 18 16.48 -5.79 22.67
CA ASN A 18 15.06 -6.13 22.65
C ASN A 18 14.92 -7.48 21.94
N LYS A 19 14.53 -8.52 22.69
CA LYS A 19 13.93 -9.72 22.11
C LYS A 19 12.83 -9.28 21.14
N SER A 20 12.95 -9.63 19.88
CA SER A 20 12.01 -10.60 19.34
C SER A 20 10.51 -10.41 19.64
N ILE A 21 9.79 -9.36 19.19
CA ILE A 21 8.35 -9.26 19.44
C ILE A 21 7.56 -9.56 18.15
N PRO A 22 6.95 -10.75 18.01
CA PRO A 22 6.06 -11.07 16.91
C PRO A 22 4.66 -10.43 17.09
N PRO A 23 3.87 -10.31 16.01
CA PRO A 23 2.50 -9.85 16.13
C PRO A 23 1.62 -10.92 16.78
N SER A 24 0.58 -10.48 17.48
CA SER A 24 -0.50 -11.31 17.99
C SER A 24 -1.34 -11.91 16.84
N GLY A 25 -2.18 -12.89 17.17
CA GLY A 25 -3.06 -13.54 16.19
C GLY A 25 -4.09 -12.59 15.57
N ASP A 26 -4.50 -12.89 14.33
CA ASP A 26 -5.30 -12.00 13.47
C ASP A 26 -6.59 -11.47 14.12
N ARG A 27 -7.32 -12.29 14.88
CA ARG A 27 -8.53 -11.87 15.62
C ARG A 27 -8.26 -10.76 16.65
N ARG A 28 -7.11 -10.82 17.33
CA ARG A 28 -6.72 -9.79 18.29
C ARG A 28 -6.35 -8.51 17.54
N LEU A 29 -5.61 -8.63 16.43
CA LEU A 29 -5.27 -7.48 15.60
C LEU A 29 -6.54 -6.79 15.09
N ASP A 30 -7.50 -7.56 14.62
CA ASP A 30 -8.79 -7.07 14.11
C ASP A 30 -9.58 -6.33 15.18
N ALA A 31 -9.68 -6.88 16.39
CA ALA A 31 -10.36 -6.21 17.50
C ALA A 31 -9.75 -4.84 17.82
N PHE A 32 -8.41 -4.76 17.97
CA PHE A 32 -7.75 -3.50 18.29
C PHE A 32 -7.74 -2.51 17.13
N TYR A 33 -7.53 -2.94 15.89
CA TYR A 33 -7.53 -2.03 14.74
C TYR A 33 -8.94 -1.55 14.38
N SER A 34 -9.96 -2.40 14.49
CA SER A 34 -11.35 -1.99 14.33
C SER A 34 -11.74 -0.96 15.39
N ALA A 35 -11.37 -1.20 16.65
CA ALA A 35 -11.56 -0.23 17.73
C ALA A 35 -10.81 1.08 17.45
N LEU A 36 -9.54 1.02 17.06
CA LEU A 36 -8.74 2.20 16.73
C LEU A 36 -9.35 3.02 15.59
N LEU A 37 -9.81 2.37 14.51
CA LEU A 37 -10.45 3.04 13.36
C LEU A 37 -11.83 3.62 13.69
N SER A 38 -12.44 3.20 14.80
CA SER A 38 -13.70 3.78 15.30
C SER A 38 -13.49 5.02 16.17
N PHE A 39 -12.24 5.41 16.47
CA PHE A 39 -11.95 6.61 17.24
C PHE A 39 -12.50 7.85 16.54
N PRO A 40 -13.34 8.68 17.19
CA PRO A 40 -14.05 9.79 16.53
C PRO A 40 -13.14 10.81 15.84
N GLU A 41 -11.96 11.07 16.40
CA GLU A 41 -10.97 11.99 15.81
C GLU A 41 -10.39 11.50 14.47
N PHE A 42 -10.66 10.25 14.09
CA PHE A 42 -10.16 9.66 12.84
C PHE A 42 -11.17 9.62 11.71
N GLU A 43 -12.27 10.36 11.82
CA GLU A 43 -13.22 10.52 10.71
C GLU A 43 -12.52 10.81 9.37
N LEU A 44 -13.05 10.22 8.29
CA LEU A 44 -12.46 10.38 6.96
C LEU A 44 -12.63 11.82 6.49
N LEU A 45 -11.51 12.53 6.37
CA LEU A 45 -11.48 13.94 5.96
C LEU A 45 -12.13 14.14 4.57
N PRO A 46 -12.82 15.27 4.32
CA PRO A 46 -13.50 15.55 3.05
C PRO A 46 -12.59 15.46 1.82
N GLU A 47 -11.34 15.93 1.93
CA GLU A 47 -10.32 15.89 0.89
C GLU A 47 -9.87 14.47 0.58
N HIS A 48 -9.71 13.61 1.59
CA HIS A 48 -9.39 12.20 1.42
C HIS A 48 -10.55 11.45 0.78
N ARG A 49 -11.79 11.72 1.22
CA ARG A 49 -12.99 11.18 0.59
C ARG A 49 -13.08 11.59 -0.89
N ARG A 50 -12.85 12.87 -1.20
CA ARG A 50 -12.82 13.36 -2.59
C ARG A 50 -11.71 12.66 -3.39
N ASN A 51 -10.53 12.47 -2.81
CA ASN A 51 -9.43 11.74 -3.46
C ASN A 51 -9.81 10.30 -3.81
N LEU A 52 -10.37 9.54 -2.87
CA LEU A 52 -10.83 8.16 -3.09
C LEU A 52 -11.88 8.09 -4.21
N MET A 53 -12.84 9.01 -4.21
CA MET A 53 -13.88 9.08 -5.25
C MET A 53 -13.31 9.42 -6.63
N MET A 54 -12.35 10.34 -6.72
CA MET A 54 -11.68 10.68 -8.00
C MET A 54 -10.89 9.50 -8.57
N ARG A 55 -10.34 8.65 -7.70
CA ARG A 55 -9.67 7.40 -8.06
C ARG A 55 -10.64 6.26 -8.42
N GLY A 56 -11.94 6.54 -8.38
CA GLY A 56 -12.97 5.60 -8.81
C GLY A 56 -13.48 4.68 -7.71
N LEU A 57 -13.20 4.93 -6.43
CA LEU A 57 -13.80 4.16 -5.34
C LEU A 57 -15.19 4.73 -4.97
N PRO A 58 -16.28 3.95 -5.06
CA PRO A 58 -17.62 4.42 -4.68
C PRO A 58 -17.79 4.66 -3.18
N LYS A 59 -18.81 5.45 -2.79
CA LYS A 59 -19.06 5.82 -1.39
C LYS A 59 -19.31 4.62 -0.47
N ASP A 60 -20.11 3.65 -0.91
CA ASP A 60 -20.39 2.41 -0.20
C ASP A 60 -19.11 1.61 0.03
N GLN A 61 -18.23 1.53 -0.98
CA GLN A 61 -16.93 0.87 -0.84
C GLN A 61 -15.97 1.62 0.09
N ILE A 62 -16.00 2.97 0.10
CA ILE A 62 -15.23 3.77 1.06
C ILE A 62 -15.66 3.46 2.50
N ILE A 63 -16.97 3.37 2.74
CA ILE A 63 -17.54 3.06 4.05
C ILE A 63 -17.21 1.62 4.44
N GLN A 64 -17.47 0.66 3.55
CA GLN A 64 -17.23 -0.78 3.76
C GLN A 64 -15.77 -1.08 4.06
N ASN A 65 -14.83 -0.40 3.40
CA ASN A 65 -13.40 -0.58 3.63
C ASN A 65 -12.86 0.17 4.85
N MET A 66 -13.70 0.95 5.56
CA MET A 66 -13.33 1.69 6.77
C MET A 66 -12.13 2.63 6.57
N TYR A 67 -12.09 3.35 5.44
CA TYR A 67 -11.10 4.42 5.28
C TYR A 67 -11.31 5.49 6.35
N ARG A 68 -10.20 5.96 6.93
CA ARG A 68 -10.15 6.94 8.03
C ARG A 68 -9.02 7.93 7.80
N SER A 69 -8.86 8.93 8.66
CA SER A 69 -7.79 9.93 8.52
C SER A 69 -7.17 10.26 9.85
N VAL A 70 -5.85 10.42 9.89
CA VAL A 70 -5.20 11.08 11.01
C VAL A 70 -5.02 12.55 10.62
N PRO A 71 -5.69 13.49 11.30
CA PRO A 71 -5.62 14.90 10.94
C PRO A 71 -4.21 15.48 11.16
N GLU A 72 -3.77 16.35 10.25
CA GLU A 72 -2.54 17.14 10.39
C GLU A 72 -2.69 18.19 11.49
N ASN A 73 -3.78 18.97 11.44
CA ASN A 73 -4.03 20.08 12.37
C ASN A 73 -5.01 19.69 13.47
N TRP A 74 -4.77 18.56 14.14
CA TRP A 74 -5.60 18.17 15.27
C TRP A 74 -5.60 19.28 16.34
N ASN A 75 -6.78 19.69 16.80
CA ASN A 75 -6.93 20.86 17.66
C ASN A 75 -6.48 20.61 19.11
N GLY A 76 -6.33 19.34 19.50
CA GLY A 76 -5.94 18.97 20.86
C GLY A 76 -7.12 18.65 21.78
N GLU A 77 -8.31 18.36 21.25
CA GLU A 77 -9.50 17.98 22.02
C GLU A 77 -9.32 16.71 22.87
N GLY A 78 -10.24 16.47 23.80
CA GLY A 78 -10.21 15.36 24.75
C GLY A 78 -9.38 15.60 26.01
N ASP A 79 -9.54 14.76 27.03
CA ASP A 79 -8.92 14.98 28.34
C ASP A 79 -7.65 14.17 28.54
N MET A 80 -6.60 14.83 29.02
CA MET A 80 -5.36 14.19 29.47
C MET A 80 -4.79 14.95 30.68
N PRO A 81 -4.41 14.27 31.77
CA PRO A 81 -3.74 14.93 32.89
C PRO A 81 -2.45 15.64 32.47
N SER A 82 -2.31 16.92 32.78
CA SER A 82 -1.11 17.72 32.42
C SER A 82 0.19 17.13 32.97
N ALA A 83 0.13 16.49 34.14
CA ALA A 83 1.27 15.79 34.72
C ALA A 83 1.73 14.60 33.86
N LEU A 84 0.78 13.85 33.29
CA LEU A 84 1.07 12.75 32.37
C LEU A 84 1.66 13.29 31.06
N LEU A 85 1.08 14.34 30.47
CA LEU A 85 1.61 14.95 29.26
C LEU A 85 3.07 15.42 29.46
N ARG A 86 3.37 16.06 30.59
CA ARG A 86 4.74 16.47 30.92
C ARG A 86 5.68 15.27 31.06
N LYS A 87 5.23 14.17 31.67
CA LYS A 87 6.01 12.92 31.77
C LYS A 87 6.30 12.34 30.38
N LEU A 88 5.27 12.24 29.53
CA LEU A 88 5.39 11.73 28.16
C LEU A 88 6.33 12.58 27.31
N SER A 89 6.21 13.91 27.38
CA SER A 89 7.08 14.86 26.66
C SER A 89 8.55 14.78 27.09
N LYS A 90 8.83 14.42 28.35
CA LYS A 90 10.20 14.19 28.81
C LYS A 90 10.71 12.84 28.31
N GLU A 91 9.89 11.80 28.39
CA GLU A 91 10.26 10.43 28.00
C GLU A 91 10.44 10.28 26.49
N SER A 92 9.61 10.93 25.69
CA SER A 92 9.65 10.86 24.22
C SER A 92 10.99 11.32 23.64
N LYS A 93 11.66 12.29 24.29
CA LYS A 93 12.97 12.83 23.89
C LYS A 93 14.09 11.77 23.88
N LYS A 94 13.91 10.65 24.59
CA LYS A 94 14.86 9.53 24.58
C LYS A 94 14.82 8.72 23.28
N TYR A 95 13.79 8.90 22.44
CA TYR A 95 13.55 8.10 21.25
C TYR A 95 13.54 8.97 20.00
N SER A 96 14.56 8.86 19.15
CA SER A 96 14.62 9.60 17.86
C SER A 96 13.41 9.36 16.95
N ARG A 97 12.78 8.19 17.05
CA ARG A 97 11.53 7.82 16.34
C ARG A 97 10.32 8.66 16.74
N LEU A 98 10.40 9.39 17.85
CA LEU A 98 9.38 10.30 18.36
C LEU A 98 9.83 11.76 18.31
N ALA A 99 10.93 12.07 17.61
CA ALA A 99 11.49 13.43 17.57
C ALA A 99 10.51 14.49 17.01
N TYR A 100 9.56 14.07 16.16
CA TYR A 100 8.54 14.93 15.59
C TYR A 100 7.25 15.01 16.42
N TYR A 101 7.15 14.29 17.55
CA TYR A 101 5.96 14.32 18.39
C TYR A 101 6.00 15.53 19.31
N ASP A 102 5.11 16.48 19.04
CA ASP A 102 4.80 17.56 19.96
C ASP A 102 3.76 17.13 21.02
N GLY A 103 3.34 18.05 21.88
CA GLY A 103 2.35 17.77 22.92
C GLY A 103 0.99 17.32 22.38
N LYS A 104 0.54 17.90 21.26
CA LYS A 104 -0.72 17.51 20.61
C LYS A 104 -0.64 16.10 20.05
N ARG A 105 0.47 15.75 19.40
CA ARG A 105 0.72 14.42 18.84
C ARG A 105 0.82 13.35 19.92
N LEU A 106 1.49 13.64 21.03
CA LEU A 106 1.54 12.75 22.19
C LEU A 106 0.14 12.54 22.77
N LYS A 107 -0.65 13.61 22.90
CA LYS A 107 -2.03 13.53 23.38
C LYS A 107 -2.91 12.69 22.46
N LEU A 108 -2.90 12.93 21.15
CA LEU A 108 -3.65 12.15 20.17
C LEU A 108 -3.26 10.66 20.20
N SER A 109 -1.96 10.38 20.25
CA SER A 109 -1.39 9.03 20.32
C SER A 109 -1.83 8.28 21.58
N TYR A 110 -1.91 8.96 22.72
CA TYR A 110 -2.43 8.38 23.95
C TYR A 110 -3.94 8.12 23.85
N LEU A 111 -4.73 9.14 23.51
CA LEU A 111 -6.19 9.03 23.46
C LEU A 111 -6.65 7.93 22.51
N ALA A 112 -6.05 7.85 21.31
CA ALA A 112 -6.35 6.80 20.35
C ALA A 112 -6.00 5.40 20.89
N ALA A 113 -4.91 5.27 21.65
CA ALA A 113 -4.55 4.01 22.27
C ALA A 113 -5.53 3.62 23.39
N GLN A 114 -5.93 4.58 24.23
CA GLN A 114 -6.92 4.34 25.28
C GLN A 114 -8.28 3.96 24.69
N TRP A 115 -8.70 4.65 23.62
CA TRP A 115 -9.92 4.31 22.89
C TRP A 115 -9.89 2.87 22.39
N ALA A 116 -8.80 2.47 21.74
CA ALA A 116 -8.64 1.11 21.23
C ALA A 116 -8.67 0.07 22.36
N ILE A 117 -8.08 0.35 23.53
CA ILE A 117 -8.12 -0.54 24.71
C ILE A 117 -9.54 -0.66 25.27
N GLN A 118 -10.28 0.44 25.32
CA GLN A 118 -11.64 0.47 25.86
C GLN A 118 -12.68 -0.16 24.92
N HIS A 119 -12.43 -0.14 23.60
CA HIS A 119 -13.42 -0.56 22.60
C HIS A 119 -13.04 -1.82 21.82
N ALA A 120 -11.82 -2.36 22.01
CA ALA A 120 -11.53 -3.71 21.55
C ALA A 120 -12.45 -4.72 22.26
N ASP A 121 -12.72 -5.87 21.62
CA ASP A 121 -13.49 -6.96 22.22
C ASP A 121 -13.12 -7.15 23.70
N GLN A 122 -14.12 -7.16 24.59
CA GLN A 122 -13.94 -7.23 26.05
C GLN A 122 -13.51 -8.61 26.56
N LYS A 123 -12.72 -9.34 25.76
CA LYS A 123 -12.16 -10.63 26.14
C LYS A 123 -11.10 -10.42 27.23
N PRO A 124 -11.02 -11.28 28.26
CA PRO A 124 -10.06 -11.12 29.36
C PRO A 124 -8.61 -10.96 28.91
N GLU A 125 -8.23 -11.61 27.80
CA GLU A 125 -6.90 -11.52 27.22
C GLU A 125 -6.63 -10.20 26.47
N TYR A 126 -7.63 -9.37 26.15
CA TYR A 126 -7.50 -8.14 25.31
C TYR A 126 -7.35 -6.86 26.15
N LYS A 127 -6.93 -6.96 27.42
CA LYS A 127 -6.74 -5.80 28.32
C LYS A 127 -5.65 -4.81 27.88
N GLU A 128 -4.65 -5.27 27.11
CA GLU A 128 -3.53 -4.45 26.63
C GLU A 128 -3.26 -4.72 25.14
N PRO A 129 -2.81 -3.76 24.33
CA PRO A 129 -2.54 -3.94 22.90
C PRO A 129 -1.16 -4.58 22.64
N TYR A 130 -0.63 -5.36 23.59
CA TYR A 130 0.64 -6.08 23.39
C TYR A 130 0.56 -7.01 22.16
N GLY A 131 1.61 -6.97 21.35
CA GLY A 131 1.67 -7.70 20.08
C GLY A 131 0.83 -7.09 18.95
N VAL A 132 0.24 -5.90 19.11
CA VAL A 132 -0.47 -5.20 18.02
C VAL A 132 0.48 -4.19 17.36
N PRO A 133 0.87 -4.35 16.08
CA PRO A 133 1.80 -3.43 15.44
C PRO A 133 1.31 -1.98 15.46
N GLY A 134 2.22 -1.05 15.79
CA GLY A 134 1.89 0.37 15.95
C GLY A 134 1.67 0.79 17.40
N PHE A 135 1.30 -0.13 18.30
CA PHE A 135 1.20 0.15 19.73
C PHE A 135 2.56 -0.01 20.42
N PHE A 136 2.82 0.82 21.43
CA PHE A 136 4.05 0.82 22.22
C PHE A 136 3.80 1.39 23.62
N LYS A 137 4.68 1.12 24.58
CA LYS A 137 4.65 1.78 25.90
C LYS A 137 5.59 2.98 25.95
N LEU A 138 5.12 4.08 26.52
CA LEU A 138 5.92 5.25 26.86
C LEU A 138 5.58 5.68 28.28
N ALA A 139 6.57 5.80 29.17
CA ALA A 139 6.35 6.17 30.56
C ALA A 139 5.28 5.31 31.28
N ASP A 140 5.25 4.01 30.96
CA ASP A 140 4.34 2.95 31.43
C ASP A 140 2.87 3.04 30.97
N VAL A 141 2.56 3.94 30.02
CA VAL A 141 1.25 3.99 29.38
C VAL A 141 1.31 3.54 27.92
N TRP A 142 0.23 2.93 27.45
CA TRP A 142 0.10 2.53 26.05
C TRP A 142 -0.18 3.74 25.15
N MET A 143 0.53 3.77 24.04
CA MET A 143 0.49 4.78 22.99
C MET A 143 0.34 4.07 21.64
N VAL A 144 -0.19 4.75 20.62
CA VAL A 144 -0.19 4.27 19.24
C VAL A 144 0.58 5.22 18.34
N LYS A 145 1.50 4.70 17.54
CA LYS A 145 2.30 5.50 16.62
C LYS A 145 1.48 5.84 15.38
N LEU A 146 1.25 7.13 15.18
CA LEU A 146 0.40 7.65 14.11
C LEU A 146 1.25 8.44 13.09
N SER A 147 0.87 8.32 11.83
CA SER A 147 1.30 9.20 10.73
C SER A 147 0.09 9.96 10.22
N GLU A 148 0.26 11.24 9.89
CA GLU A 148 -0.79 12.09 9.31
C GLU A 148 -1.17 11.59 7.92
N GLY A 149 -2.44 11.70 7.58
CA GLY A 149 -2.96 11.30 6.27
C GLY A 149 -4.03 10.20 6.35
N MET A 150 -4.33 9.61 5.19
CA MET A 150 -5.43 8.67 5.02
C MET A 150 -5.04 7.26 5.46
N MET A 151 -5.74 6.70 6.44
CA MET A 151 -5.57 5.32 6.89
C MET A 151 -6.31 4.35 5.98
N ILE A 152 -5.61 3.28 5.60
CA ILE A 152 -6.05 2.22 4.70
C ILE A 152 -5.93 0.89 5.46
N PRO A 153 -7.05 0.28 5.86
CA PRO A 153 -7.02 -0.99 6.56
C PRO A 153 -6.48 -2.13 5.68
N VAL A 154 -5.57 -2.93 6.23
CA VAL A 154 -5.01 -4.13 5.59
C VAL A 154 -5.73 -5.35 6.16
N ARG A 155 -6.29 -6.19 5.29
CA ARG A 155 -7.16 -7.29 5.69
C ARG A 155 -6.61 -8.65 5.26
N ASN A 156 -6.75 -9.65 6.12
CA ASN A 156 -6.39 -11.02 5.75
C ASN A 156 -7.49 -11.68 4.89
N ILE A 157 -7.30 -12.97 4.56
CA ILE A 157 -8.22 -13.76 3.74
C ILE A 157 -9.66 -13.89 4.31
N LYS A 158 -9.83 -13.68 5.62
CA LYS A 158 -11.12 -13.70 6.32
C LYS A 158 -11.72 -12.31 6.47
N HIS A 159 -11.08 -11.30 5.87
CA HIS A 159 -11.42 -9.89 5.97
C HIS A 159 -11.22 -9.28 7.38
N GLU A 160 -10.50 -9.96 8.26
CA GLU A 160 -10.05 -9.43 9.56
C GLU A 160 -8.96 -8.38 9.30
N ILE A 161 -9.02 -7.22 9.97
CA ILE A 161 -8.03 -6.14 9.87
C ILE A 161 -6.76 -6.57 10.60
N VAL A 162 -5.67 -6.79 9.87
CA VAL A 162 -4.39 -7.29 10.38
C VAL A 162 -3.25 -6.27 10.29
N GLY A 163 -3.55 -5.08 9.81
CA GLY A 163 -2.62 -3.96 9.75
C GLY A 163 -3.31 -2.69 9.26
N ILE A 164 -2.58 -1.58 9.31
CA ILE A 164 -3.02 -0.31 8.74
C ILE A 164 -1.84 0.26 7.95
N GLN A 165 -2.12 0.73 6.73
CA GLN A 165 -1.19 1.55 5.98
C GLN A 165 -1.71 2.98 5.94
N THR A 166 -0.89 3.96 6.27
CA THR A 166 -1.23 5.37 6.10
C THR A 166 -0.65 5.87 4.79
N ARG A 167 -1.51 6.41 3.93
CA ARG A 167 -1.08 7.28 2.84
C ARG A 167 -0.84 8.67 3.41
N VAL A 168 0.42 9.07 3.55
CA VAL A 168 0.77 10.36 4.15
C VAL A 168 0.52 11.51 3.17
N ASP A 169 0.14 12.65 3.73
CA ASP A 169 -0.14 13.86 2.95
C ASP A 169 1.14 14.55 2.50
N LYS A 170 2.19 14.45 3.33
CA LYS A 170 3.51 15.04 3.11
C LYS A 170 4.61 14.01 3.39
N GLY A 171 5.69 14.08 2.62
CA GLY A 171 6.87 13.23 2.77
C GLY A 171 7.26 12.49 1.50
N ALA A 172 8.52 12.02 1.46
CA ALA A 172 9.07 11.31 0.31
C ALA A 172 8.39 9.94 0.09
N ASN A 173 8.11 9.22 1.17
CA ASN A 173 7.40 7.93 1.12
C ASN A 173 5.90 8.15 1.26
N LYS A 174 5.17 7.94 0.17
CA LYS A 174 3.72 8.19 0.09
C LYS A 174 2.88 7.24 0.94
N TYR A 175 3.36 6.03 1.22
CA TYR A 175 2.64 5.02 2.00
C TYR A 175 3.53 4.44 3.09
N ILE A 176 3.02 4.40 4.32
CA ILE A 176 3.74 3.96 5.51
C ILE A 176 2.91 2.92 6.24
N THR A 177 3.44 1.73 6.46
CA THR A 177 2.81 0.72 7.32
C THR A 177 2.89 1.16 8.77
N MET A 178 1.77 1.13 9.48
CA MET A 178 1.69 1.44 10.91
C MET A 178 2.62 0.51 11.69
N SER A 179 3.62 1.08 12.35
CA SER A 179 4.69 0.33 13.00
C SER A 179 5.33 1.15 14.12
N ALA A 180 5.47 0.54 15.29
CA ALA A 180 6.24 1.07 16.41
C ALA A 180 7.55 0.31 16.62
N ASN A 181 8.08 -0.37 15.59
CA ASN A 181 9.34 -1.09 15.68
C ASN A 181 10.47 -0.17 16.15
N GLY A 182 11.17 -0.60 17.20
CA GLY A 182 12.24 0.16 17.85
C GLY A 182 11.77 1.10 18.97
N LEU A 183 10.48 1.08 19.32
CA LEU A 183 9.94 1.67 20.55
C LEU A 183 9.66 0.58 21.59
N PRO A 184 9.58 0.90 22.89
CA PRO A 184 9.36 -0.10 23.94
C PRO A 184 8.06 -0.89 23.71
N TYR A 185 8.13 -2.22 23.81
CA TYR A 185 7.02 -3.15 23.57
C TYR A 185 6.43 -3.12 22.14
N GLY A 186 7.03 -2.39 21.21
CA GLY A 186 6.59 -2.36 19.82
C GLY A 186 6.93 -3.65 19.08
N VAL A 187 5.97 -4.19 18.34
CA VAL A 187 6.16 -5.34 17.44
C VAL A 187 7.32 -5.07 16.49
N SER A 188 8.24 -6.03 16.35
CA SER A 188 9.44 -5.94 15.53
C SER A 188 9.44 -6.83 14.30
N GLU A 189 8.48 -7.76 14.19
CA GLU A 189 8.44 -8.75 13.11
C GLU A 189 7.09 -8.78 12.39
N LYS A 190 7.07 -9.28 11.14
CA LYS A 190 5.85 -9.61 10.37
C LYS A 190 4.78 -8.51 10.39
N ILE A 191 5.22 -7.24 10.42
CA ILE A 191 4.34 -6.06 10.52
C ILE A 191 3.60 -5.80 9.22
N ALA A 192 4.29 -5.96 8.10
CA ALA A 192 3.69 -5.88 6.78
C ALA A 192 2.88 -7.15 6.50
N ARG A 193 1.59 -6.98 6.18
CA ARG A 193 0.65 -8.08 5.90
C ARG A 193 0.13 -7.99 4.47
N ILE A 194 -0.33 -9.13 3.95
CA ILE A 194 -0.97 -9.22 2.64
C ILE A 194 -2.43 -8.76 2.80
N HIS A 195 -2.86 -7.88 1.91
CA HIS A 195 -4.22 -7.34 1.90
C HIS A 195 -5.12 -8.14 0.94
N TYR A 196 -6.31 -8.51 1.39
CA TYR A 196 -7.41 -9.03 0.58
C TYR A 196 -8.58 -8.03 0.59
N PRO A 197 -8.94 -7.44 -0.57
CA PRO A 197 -10.06 -6.51 -0.66
C PRO A 197 -11.39 -7.09 -0.19
N MET A 198 -12.21 -6.27 0.49
CA MET A 198 -13.59 -6.63 0.85
C MET A 198 -14.45 -6.95 -0.37
N ALA A 199 -14.17 -6.30 -1.48
CA ALA A 199 -14.87 -6.50 -2.74
C ALA A 199 -14.57 -7.87 -3.37
N ASN A 200 -13.59 -8.64 -2.88
CA ASN A 200 -13.34 -9.98 -3.38
C ASN A 200 -14.61 -10.84 -3.23
N LYS A 201 -15.17 -11.24 -4.36
CA LYS A 201 -16.18 -12.31 -4.41
C LYS A 201 -15.38 -13.61 -4.32
N TRP A 202 -15.22 -14.14 -3.11
CA TRP A 202 -14.45 -15.37 -2.94
C TRP A 202 -14.95 -16.47 -3.88
N ILE A 203 -13.96 -17.15 -4.42
CA ILE A 203 -13.94 -18.15 -5.48
C ILE A 203 -15.05 -19.19 -5.30
N GLN A 204 -16.07 -19.14 -6.17
CA GLN A 204 -16.64 -20.38 -6.68
C GLN A 204 -15.49 -21.18 -7.32
N HIS A 205 -15.45 -22.51 -7.19
CA HIS A 205 -14.44 -23.34 -7.86
C HIS A 205 -14.15 -22.81 -9.28
N LYS A 206 -12.86 -22.57 -9.62
CA LYS A 206 -12.33 -21.96 -10.88
C LYS A 206 -12.11 -20.43 -10.95
N GLY A 207 -12.17 -19.70 -9.84
CA GLY A 207 -11.78 -18.28 -9.81
C GLY A 207 -10.27 -18.01 -10.03
N LYS A 208 -9.92 -16.76 -10.38
CA LYS A 208 -8.54 -16.33 -10.68
C LYS A 208 -7.94 -15.52 -9.54
N VAL A 209 -6.68 -15.76 -9.20
CA VAL A 209 -5.95 -14.98 -8.19
C VAL A 209 -5.10 -13.91 -8.87
N ALA A 210 -5.31 -12.63 -8.54
CA ALA A 210 -4.50 -11.52 -9.06
C ALA A 210 -3.67 -10.90 -7.93
N ILE A 211 -2.41 -10.57 -8.20
CA ILE A 211 -1.50 -9.90 -7.26
C ILE A 211 -1.14 -8.50 -7.75
N THR A 212 -1.17 -7.51 -6.86
CA THR A 212 -0.76 -6.13 -7.15
C THR A 212 -0.06 -5.48 -5.96
N GLU A 213 0.37 -4.23 -6.10
CA GLU A 213 1.01 -3.44 -5.05
C GLU A 213 0.01 -2.50 -4.35
N GLY A 214 -0.05 -2.62 -3.03
CA GLY A 214 -0.75 -1.68 -2.16
C GLY A 214 -2.25 -1.97 -1.98
N PRO A 215 -2.78 -1.85 -0.75
CA PRO A 215 -4.18 -2.16 -0.43
C PRO A 215 -5.20 -1.30 -1.20
N LEU A 216 -4.98 0.02 -1.31
CA LEU A 216 -5.90 0.93 -2.02
C LEU A 216 -6.09 0.56 -3.50
N LYS A 217 -4.99 0.16 -4.16
CA LYS A 217 -5.03 -0.26 -5.56
C LYS A 217 -5.84 -1.54 -5.71
N ALA A 218 -5.61 -2.51 -4.83
CA ALA A 218 -6.35 -3.76 -4.80
C ALA A 218 -7.85 -3.54 -4.51
N ASP A 219 -8.22 -2.66 -3.58
CA ASP A 219 -9.62 -2.31 -3.30
C ASP A 219 -10.35 -1.80 -4.55
N ILE A 220 -9.74 -0.85 -5.26
CA ILE A 220 -10.31 -0.27 -6.49
C ILE A 220 -10.37 -1.33 -7.60
N ALA A 221 -9.29 -2.12 -7.77
CA ALA A 221 -9.20 -3.12 -8.83
C ALA A 221 -10.21 -4.26 -8.63
N ALA A 222 -10.33 -4.79 -7.41
CA ALA A 222 -11.29 -5.84 -7.08
C ALA A 222 -12.73 -5.36 -7.33
N TYR A 223 -13.08 -4.15 -6.88
CA TYR A 223 -14.41 -3.60 -7.12
C TYR A 223 -14.71 -3.48 -8.63
N TRP A 224 -13.84 -2.83 -9.41
CA TRP A 224 -14.12 -2.62 -10.83
C TRP A 224 -14.05 -3.90 -11.65
N MET A 225 -13.19 -4.86 -11.31
CA MET A 225 -13.19 -6.16 -11.97
C MET A 225 -14.53 -6.87 -11.79
N ASN A 226 -15.12 -6.81 -10.60
CA ASN A 226 -16.44 -7.38 -10.35
C ASN A 226 -17.59 -6.67 -11.08
N VAL A 227 -17.42 -5.39 -11.42
CA VAL A 227 -18.37 -4.63 -12.23
C VAL A 227 -18.19 -4.89 -13.73
N ILE A 228 -16.95 -4.91 -14.20
CA ILE A 228 -16.61 -5.05 -15.63
C ILE A 228 -16.79 -6.50 -16.08
N LYS A 229 -16.42 -7.45 -15.22
CA LYS A 229 -16.38 -8.89 -15.49
C LYS A 229 -16.99 -9.69 -14.32
N PRO A 230 -18.30 -9.54 -14.07
CA PRO A 230 -18.96 -10.13 -12.89
C PRO A 230 -18.87 -11.66 -12.81
N ASN A 231 -18.62 -12.33 -13.94
CA ASN A 231 -18.59 -13.80 -14.05
C ASN A 231 -17.17 -14.39 -14.16
N ASP A 232 -16.11 -13.56 -14.24
CA ASP A 232 -14.74 -14.08 -14.39
C ASP A 232 -14.11 -14.52 -13.05
N GLY A 233 -14.70 -14.13 -11.92
CA GLY A 233 -14.32 -14.62 -10.58
C GLY A 233 -12.90 -14.24 -10.15
N TYR A 234 -12.52 -12.95 -10.21
CA TYR A 234 -11.21 -12.49 -9.75
C TYR A 234 -11.18 -12.23 -8.23
N ALA A 235 -10.16 -12.77 -7.56
CA ALA A 235 -9.78 -12.41 -6.20
C ALA A 235 -8.42 -11.71 -6.23
N PHE A 236 -8.36 -10.49 -5.68
CA PHE A 236 -7.12 -9.73 -5.58
C PHE A 236 -6.43 -9.97 -4.24
N LEU A 237 -5.11 -9.98 -4.27
CA LEU A 237 -4.26 -9.84 -3.10
C LEU A 237 -3.24 -8.73 -3.36
N ALA A 238 -2.92 -7.96 -2.33
CA ALA A 238 -1.97 -6.86 -2.41
C ALA A 238 -0.82 -7.06 -1.43
N ILE A 239 0.41 -6.89 -1.90
CA ILE A 239 1.58 -6.76 -1.04
C ILE A 239 1.92 -5.27 -0.86
N PRO A 240 2.43 -4.83 0.31
CA PRO A 240 2.71 -3.41 0.56
C PRO A 240 3.76 -2.78 -0.36
N GLY A 241 4.63 -3.62 -0.94
CA GLY A 241 5.63 -3.28 -1.95
C GLY A 241 6.19 -4.57 -2.55
N VAL A 242 6.68 -4.52 -3.79
CA VAL A 242 7.10 -5.72 -4.54
C VAL A 242 8.16 -6.58 -3.83
N GLN A 243 9.00 -5.96 -3.00
CA GLN A 243 10.04 -6.63 -2.21
C GLN A 243 9.52 -7.25 -0.90
N THR A 244 8.27 -6.96 -0.51
CA THR A 244 7.70 -7.41 0.78
C THR A 244 6.96 -8.75 0.62
N THR A 245 7.74 -9.80 0.35
CA THR A 245 7.20 -11.12 -0.04
C THR A 245 7.21 -12.16 1.08
N SER A 246 7.74 -11.84 2.27
CA SER A 246 7.96 -12.83 3.34
C SER A 246 6.69 -13.53 3.85
N GLN A 247 5.52 -12.92 3.67
CA GLN A 247 4.23 -13.53 4.05
C GLN A 247 3.59 -14.34 2.93
N LEU A 248 4.06 -14.23 1.68
CA LEU A 248 3.46 -14.92 0.52
C LEU A 248 3.46 -16.45 0.64
N PRO A 249 4.54 -17.13 1.07
CA PRO A 249 4.52 -18.59 1.21
C PRO A 249 3.38 -19.08 2.10
N PHE A 250 3.17 -18.41 3.23
CA PHE A 250 2.12 -18.75 4.18
C PHE A 250 0.73 -18.48 3.59
N GLU A 251 0.49 -17.30 3.03
CA GLU A 251 -0.83 -16.94 2.50
C GLU A 251 -1.21 -17.73 1.25
N LEU A 252 -0.26 -17.94 0.32
CA LEU A 252 -0.51 -18.76 -0.86
C LEU A 252 -0.73 -20.23 -0.49
N GLY A 253 -0.03 -20.77 0.51
CA GLY A 253 -0.32 -22.10 1.04
C GLY A 253 -1.75 -22.24 1.56
N ARG A 254 -2.30 -21.21 2.21
CA ARG A 254 -3.72 -21.20 2.65
C ARG A 254 -4.68 -21.16 1.46
N VAL A 255 -4.38 -20.38 0.44
CA VAL A 255 -5.20 -20.27 -0.78
C VAL A 255 -5.20 -21.61 -1.53
N GLU A 256 -4.04 -22.21 -1.71
CA GLU A 256 -3.88 -23.52 -2.33
C GLU A 256 -4.64 -24.61 -1.58
N HIS A 257 -4.39 -24.75 -0.27
CA HIS A 257 -5.05 -25.79 0.53
C HIS A 257 -6.58 -25.66 0.52
N LYS A 258 -7.10 -24.44 0.59
CA LYS A 258 -8.55 -24.20 0.67
C LYS A 258 -9.25 -24.26 -0.68
N TYR A 259 -8.63 -23.76 -1.74
CA TYR A 259 -9.29 -23.54 -3.04
C TYR A 259 -8.68 -24.32 -4.21
N GLN A 260 -7.60 -25.06 -3.97
CA GLN A 260 -6.85 -25.84 -4.98
C GLN A 260 -6.41 -24.99 -6.17
N MET A 261 -6.04 -23.72 -5.92
CA MET A 261 -5.55 -22.79 -6.94
C MET A 261 -4.04 -22.77 -6.99
N LYS A 262 -3.50 -22.73 -8.22
CA LYS A 262 -2.06 -22.64 -8.51
C LYS A 262 -1.71 -21.66 -9.63
N GLU A 263 -2.68 -20.88 -10.11
CA GLU A 263 -2.44 -19.81 -11.08
C GLU A 263 -2.50 -18.44 -10.40
N ILE A 264 -1.57 -17.56 -10.73
CA ILE A 264 -1.55 -16.18 -10.24
C ILE A 264 -1.27 -15.18 -11.37
N TYR A 265 -2.07 -14.12 -11.43
CA TYR A 265 -2.01 -13.09 -12.45
C TYR A 265 -1.31 -11.86 -11.87
N ASN A 266 -0.13 -11.53 -12.39
CA ASN A 266 0.69 -10.42 -11.95
C ASN A 266 0.20 -9.09 -12.54
N CYS A 267 -0.41 -8.28 -11.69
CA CYS A 267 -0.98 -6.96 -12.00
C CYS A 267 -0.23 -5.82 -11.27
N PHE A 268 1.09 -5.94 -11.11
CA PHE A 268 1.93 -4.82 -10.68
C PHE A 268 1.97 -3.73 -11.76
N ASP A 269 2.30 -2.51 -11.34
CA ASP A 269 2.30 -1.32 -12.19
C ASP A 269 3.10 -1.52 -13.47
N MET A 270 2.67 -0.86 -14.54
CA MET A 270 3.26 -1.02 -15.87
C MET A 270 4.71 -0.56 -15.98
N ASP A 271 5.18 0.25 -15.03
CA ASP A 271 6.59 0.57 -14.93
C ASP A 271 7.46 -0.66 -14.63
N LYS A 272 6.88 -1.83 -14.35
CA LYS A 272 7.62 -3.11 -14.38
C LYS A 272 8.37 -3.40 -15.67
N LEU A 273 7.95 -2.81 -16.79
CA LEU A 273 8.60 -2.97 -18.10
C LEU A 273 9.76 -1.98 -18.31
N THR A 274 9.78 -0.86 -17.59
CA THR A 274 10.69 0.26 -17.87
C THR A 274 11.57 0.61 -16.67
N ASN A 275 11.11 0.40 -15.45
CA ASN A 275 11.88 0.54 -14.22
C ASN A 275 12.56 -0.79 -13.88
N MET A 276 13.84 -0.91 -14.20
CA MET A 276 14.57 -2.16 -13.98
C MET A 276 14.68 -2.55 -12.50
N ASN A 277 14.67 -1.61 -11.55
CA ASN A 277 14.67 -1.97 -10.12
C ASN A 277 13.37 -2.70 -9.73
N VAL A 278 12.24 -2.29 -10.31
CA VAL A 278 10.96 -2.99 -10.15
C VAL A 278 10.99 -4.31 -10.90
N ASN A 279 11.55 -4.36 -12.10
CA ASN A 279 11.69 -5.58 -12.88
C ASN A 279 12.49 -6.66 -12.13
N ASP A 280 13.64 -6.30 -11.55
CA ASP A 280 14.51 -7.22 -10.82
C ASP A 280 13.82 -7.76 -9.55
N ALA A 281 13.08 -6.90 -8.85
CA ALA A 281 12.25 -7.32 -7.71
C ALA A 281 11.12 -8.28 -8.13
N LEU A 282 10.53 -8.07 -9.31
CA LEU A 282 9.52 -8.99 -9.85
C LEU A 282 10.10 -10.32 -10.29
N GLN A 283 11.32 -10.36 -10.83
CA GLN A 283 11.99 -11.63 -11.12
C GLN A 283 12.19 -12.46 -9.84
N SER A 284 12.60 -11.81 -8.75
CA SER A 284 12.71 -12.46 -7.44
C SER A 284 11.36 -13.01 -6.95
N LEU A 285 10.27 -12.27 -7.18
CA LEU A 285 8.91 -12.74 -6.90
C LEU A 285 8.52 -13.93 -7.78
N SER A 286 8.78 -13.88 -9.10
CA SER A 286 8.51 -14.98 -10.04
C SER A 286 9.23 -16.26 -9.64
N GLU A 287 10.50 -16.16 -9.21
CA GLU A 287 11.25 -17.30 -8.69
C GLU A 287 10.63 -17.87 -7.42
N LEU A 288 10.18 -17.01 -6.50
CA LEU A 288 9.49 -17.44 -5.28
C LEU A 288 8.19 -18.19 -5.63
N LEU A 289 7.36 -17.63 -6.52
CA LEU A 289 6.12 -18.26 -6.97
C LEU A 289 6.39 -19.63 -7.61
N LYS A 290 7.40 -19.72 -8.47
CA LYS A 290 7.83 -20.98 -9.09
C LYS A 290 8.27 -22.01 -8.03
N LYS A 291 9.05 -21.60 -7.03
CA LYS A 291 9.46 -22.47 -5.91
C LYS A 291 8.27 -22.99 -5.09
N LEU A 292 7.20 -22.21 -4.98
CA LEU A 292 5.94 -22.60 -4.33
C LEU A 292 5.02 -23.43 -5.25
N GLY A 293 5.43 -23.70 -6.49
CA GLY A 293 4.64 -24.44 -7.47
C GLY A 293 3.46 -23.66 -8.05
N TRP A 294 3.51 -22.33 -8.03
CA TRP A 294 2.52 -21.46 -8.66
C TRP A 294 2.95 -21.07 -10.09
N THR A 295 2.01 -21.14 -11.02
CA THR A 295 2.16 -20.63 -12.39
C THR A 295 1.79 -19.17 -12.43
N GLU A 296 2.77 -18.32 -12.75
CA GLU A 296 2.56 -16.87 -12.88
C GLU A 296 2.23 -16.48 -14.32
N HIS A 297 1.24 -15.60 -14.49
CA HIS A 297 0.88 -14.95 -15.74
C HIS A 297 1.08 -13.44 -15.62
N SER A 298 2.04 -12.88 -16.36
CA SER A 298 2.22 -11.42 -16.40
C SER A 298 1.06 -10.75 -17.14
N VAL A 299 0.40 -9.80 -16.49
CA VAL A 299 -0.66 -8.99 -17.10
C VAL A 299 -0.11 -7.63 -17.45
N THR A 300 -0.31 -7.21 -18.70
CA THR A 300 0.04 -5.88 -19.20
C THR A 300 -1.19 -5.18 -19.76
N TRP A 301 -1.18 -3.86 -19.72
CA TRP A 301 -2.21 -3.01 -20.32
C TRP A 301 -1.58 -1.83 -21.06
N ALA A 302 -2.39 -1.09 -21.81
CA ALA A 302 -1.95 0.05 -22.63
C ALA A 302 -0.86 -0.25 -23.70
N PRO A 303 -1.07 -1.25 -24.59
CA PRO A 303 -0.07 -1.63 -25.60
C PRO A 303 0.30 -0.51 -26.55
N LYS A 304 -0.63 0.41 -26.86
CA LYS A 304 -0.34 1.58 -27.71
C LYS A 304 0.71 2.51 -27.08
N TYR A 305 0.59 2.75 -25.77
CA TYR A 305 1.54 3.60 -25.06
C TYR A 305 2.90 2.90 -24.90
N GLY A 306 2.89 1.62 -24.52
CA GLY A 306 4.12 0.83 -24.42
C GLY A 306 4.90 0.72 -25.73
N LYS A 307 4.21 0.52 -26.87
CA LYS A 307 4.84 0.51 -28.20
C LYS A 307 5.48 1.85 -28.57
N LYS A 308 4.81 2.96 -28.24
CA LYS A 308 5.40 4.30 -28.43
C LYS A 308 6.67 4.48 -27.61
N MET A 309 6.69 4.02 -26.36
CA MET A 309 7.89 4.06 -25.53
C MET A 309 9.00 3.17 -26.11
N LEU A 310 8.67 1.98 -26.60
CA LEU A 310 9.62 1.09 -27.27
C LEU A 310 10.27 1.78 -28.47
N GLU A 311 9.49 2.42 -29.34
CA GLU A 311 10.02 3.18 -30.48
C GLU A 311 11.00 4.28 -30.02
N GLN A 312 10.59 5.08 -29.03
CA GLN A 312 11.42 6.17 -28.49
C GLN A 312 12.73 5.67 -27.87
N TYR A 313 12.67 4.63 -27.05
CA TYR A 313 13.84 4.10 -26.36
C TYR A 313 14.75 3.30 -27.28
N THR A 314 14.20 2.65 -28.31
CA THR A 314 15.02 2.00 -29.36
C THR A 314 15.79 3.06 -30.15
N ALA A 315 15.15 4.18 -30.53
CA ALA A 315 15.83 5.29 -31.18
C ALA A 315 16.92 5.92 -30.31
N LEU A 316 16.68 6.04 -28.99
CA LEU A 316 17.69 6.49 -28.04
C LEU A 316 18.87 5.51 -27.95
N ALA A 317 18.61 4.21 -27.85
CA ALA A 317 19.65 3.18 -27.82
C ALA A 317 20.53 3.22 -29.07
N LEU A 318 19.92 3.29 -30.25
CA LEU A 318 20.61 3.45 -31.54
C LEU A 318 21.51 4.70 -31.55
N LYS A 319 20.98 5.86 -31.12
CA LYS A 319 21.75 7.12 -31.02
C LYS A 319 22.95 7.01 -30.09
N LYS A 320 22.88 6.14 -29.07
CA LYS A 320 23.95 5.89 -28.10
C LYS A 320 24.87 4.72 -28.50
N GLY A 321 24.68 4.13 -29.68
CA GLY A 321 25.49 2.99 -30.15
C GLY A 321 25.19 1.68 -29.43
N ILE A 322 24.04 1.57 -28.76
CA ILE A 322 23.61 0.38 -28.01
C ILE A 322 22.79 -0.51 -28.94
N SER A 323 23.28 -1.72 -29.19
CA SER A 323 22.57 -2.72 -30.00
C SER A 323 21.69 -3.60 -29.12
N VAL A 324 20.42 -3.77 -29.52
CA VAL A 324 19.44 -4.63 -28.83
C VAL A 324 18.72 -5.48 -29.88
N THR A 325 18.70 -6.80 -29.68
CA THR A 325 17.96 -7.71 -30.56
C THR A 325 16.48 -7.74 -30.16
N LEU A 326 15.60 -7.39 -31.09
CA LEU A 326 14.16 -7.36 -30.86
C LEU A 326 13.50 -8.67 -31.29
N THR A 327 12.52 -9.12 -30.51
CA THR A 327 11.77 -10.37 -30.68
C THR A 327 10.44 -10.17 -31.41
N GLY A 328 9.96 -8.93 -31.54
CA GLY A 328 8.64 -8.57 -32.07
C GLY A 328 7.53 -8.54 -31.01
N LYS A 329 7.82 -8.97 -29.77
CA LYS A 329 6.90 -8.87 -28.63
C LYS A 329 7.21 -7.60 -27.85
N TRP A 330 6.35 -6.59 -27.98
CA TRP A 330 6.64 -5.24 -27.46
C TRP A 330 6.96 -5.20 -25.96
N GLU A 331 6.36 -6.05 -25.13
CA GLU A 331 6.64 -6.11 -23.69
C GLU A 331 8.08 -6.58 -23.42
N THR A 332 8.49 -7.62 -24.14
CA THR A 332 9.83 -8.23 -24.03
C THR A 332 10.88 -7.27 -24.58
N ASP A 333 10.59 -6.70 -25.74
CA ASP A 333 11.46 -5.76 -26.44
C ASP A 333 11.64 -4.47 -25.63
N LEU A 334 10.58 -3.92 -25.05
CA LEU A 334 10.65 -2.72 -24.21
C LEU A 334 11.52 -2.97 -22.99
N THR A 335 11.33 -4.10 -22.31
CA THR A 335 12.13 -4.49 -21.15
C THR A 335 13.60 -4.66 -21.52
N ALA A 336 13.89 -5.33 -22.65
CA ALA A 336 15.25 -5.54 -23.13
C ALA A 336 15.96 -4.21 -23.42
N VAL A 337 15.31 -3.30 -24.13
CA VAL A 337 15.86 -1.98 -24.46
C VAL A 337 16.12 -1.17 -23.19
N CYS A 338 15.18 -1.11 -22.24
CA CYS A 338 15.36 -0.39 -20.98
C CYS A 338 16.49 -0.98 -20.11
N ARG A 339 16.68 -2.31 -20.15
CA ARG A 339 17.80 -2.98 -19.48
C ARG A 339 19.14 -2.56 -20.08
N SER A 340 19.28 -2.65 -21.40
CA SER A 340 20.52 -2.24 -22.08
C SER A 340 20.85 -0.76 -21.88
N LEU A 341 19.85 0.12 -21.88
CA LEU A 341 20.04 1.54 -21.58
C LEU A 341 20.54 1.76 -20.14
N LYS A 342 19.94 1.08 -19.15
CA LYS A 342 20.37 1.16 -17.74
C LYS A 342 21.80 0.65 -17.56
N GLU A 343 22.14 -0.49 -18.14
CA GLU A 343 23.48 -1.09 -18.06
C GLU A 343 24.54 -0.20 -18.70
N ALA A 344 24.20 0.53 -19.76
CA ALA A 344 25.05 1.54 -20.38
C ALA A 344 25.08 2.89 -19.63
N GLY A 345 24.38 3.03 -18.50
CA GLY A 345 24.32 4.28 -17.73
C GLY A 345 23.57 5.42 -18.43
N VAL A 346 22.71 5.11 -19.41
CA VAL A 346 21.94 6.09 -20.15
C VAL A 346 20.63 6.39 -19.42
N ASP A 347 20.36 7.66 -19.16
CA ASP A 347 19.05 8.10 -18.66
C ASP A 347 18.02 8.11 -19.79
N TYR A 348 16.90 7.43 -19.56
CA TYR A 348 15.75 7.33 -20.45
C TYR A 348 14.41 7.61 -19.76
N ALA A 349 14.45 7.90 -18.45
CA ALA A 349 13.25 8.01 -17.62
C ALA A 349 13.03 9.44 -17.12
N THR A 350 13.98 10.35 -17.27
CA THR A 350 13.78 11.75 -16.90
C THR A 350 12.92 12.47 -17.93
N ASN A 351 11.83 13.09 -17.46
CA ASN A 351 10.91 13.86 -18.29
C ASN A 351 11.41 15.31 -18.51
N GLU A 352 10.67 16.09 -19.29
CA GLU A 352 11.01 17.49 -19.62
C GLU A 352 11.12 18.41 -18.39
N GLU A 353 10.46 18.05 -17.27
CA GLU A 353 10.54 18.77 -15.99
C GLU A 353 11.73 18.34 -15.13
N GLY A 354 12.61 17.47 -15.62
CA GLY A 354 13.74 16.93 -14.85
C GLY A 354 13.33 15.90 -13.78
N LYS A 355 12.12 15.34 -13.86
CA LYS A 355 11.63 14.32 -12.91
C LYS A 355 11.69 12.94 -13.54
N THR A 356 12.10 11.96 -12.75
CA THR A 356 12.06 10.55 -13.15
C THR A 356 10.62 10.05 -13.26
N GLU A 357 10.21 9.65 -14.46
CA GLU A 357 8.92 9.06 -14.79
C GLU A 357 9.12 7.83 -15.70
N TYR A 358 8.92 6.64 -15.16
CA TYR A 358 9.06 5.39 -15.91
C TYR A 358 7.78 4.99 -16.69
N TRP A 359 6.62 5.55 -16.33
CA TRP A 359 5.35 5.28 -16.98
C TRP A 359 4.33 6.37 -16.66
N SER A 360 3.47 6.70 -17.62
CA SER A 360 2.45 7.74 -17.45
C SER A 360 1.49 7.45 -16.27
N PRO A 361 1.29 8.40 -15.33
CA PRO A 361 0.44 8.20 -14.15
C PRO A 361 -1.00 7.79 -14.45
N VAL A 362 -1.56 8.17 -15.61
CA VAL A 362 -2.97 7.89 -15.95
C VAL A 362 -3.21 6.43 -16.37
N SER A 363 -2.16 5.66 -16.60
CA SER A 363 -2.24 4.26 -17.04
C SER A 363 -1.24 3.36 -16.34
N LYS A 364 -0.54 3.87 -15.31
CA LYS A 364 0.52 3.13 -14.61
C LYS A 364 -0.05 2.00 -13.77
N GLY A 365 -1.08 2.28 -12.96
CA GLY A 365 -1.70 1.29 -12.07
C GLY A 365 -2.86 0.53 -12.70
N ILE A 366 -3.10 -0.68 -12.19
CA ILE A 366 -4.28 -1.48 -12.59
C ILE A 366 -5.58 -0.79 -12.19
N ASP A 367 -5.58 -0.07 -11.05
CA ASP A 367 -6.68 0.77 -10.60
C ASP A 367 -6.98 1.90 -11.59
N ASP A 368 -5.95 2.60 -12.06
CA ASP A 368 -6.07 3.67 -13.05
C ASP A 368 -6.62 3.15 -14.38
N TYR A 369 -6.09 2.00 -14.85
CA TYR A 369 -6.55 1.36 -16.08
C TYR A 369 -8.02 0.96 -16.00
N LEU A 370 -8.42 0.20 -14.97
CA LEU A 370 -9.81 -0.25 -14.83
C LEU A 370 -10.76 0.94 -14.69
N TRP A 371 -10.36 1.97 -13.96
CA TRP A 371 -11.13 3.20 -13.87
C TRP A 371 -11.26 3.94 -15.20
N SER A 372 -10.20 3.96 -16.02
CA SER A 372 -10.26 4.54 -17.38
C SER A 372 -11.25 3.79 -18.28
N VAL A 373 -11.27 2.45 -18.22
CA VAL A 373 -12.20 1.60 -18.98
C VAL A 373 -13.65 1.92 -18.59
N VAL A 374 -13.91 2.08 -17.30
CA VAL A 374 -15.26 2.41 -16.79
C VAL A 374 -15.69 3.79 -17.24
N ARG A 375 -14.82 4.80 -17.13
CA ARG A 375 -15.11 6.17 -17.58
C ARG A 375 -15.44 6.19 -19.07
N TYR A 376 -14.67 5.46 -19.88
CA TYR A 376 -14.92 5.31 -21.30
C TYR A 376 -16.30 4.69 -21.58
N LYS A 377 -16.63 3.55 -20.94
CA LYS A 377 -17.94 2.89 -21.10
C LYS A 377 -19.10 3.81 -20.71
N LYS A 378 -18.97 4.55 -19.60
CA LYS A 378 -19.99 5.54 -19.17
C LYS A 378 -20.18 6.67 -20.18
N ALA A 379 -19.09 7.18 -20.75
CA ALA A 379 -19.16 8.24 -21.77
C ALA A 379 -19.87 7.76 -23.05
N GLN A 380 -19.59 6.54 -23.51
CA GLN A 380 -20.26 5.95 -24.68
C GLN A 380 -21.76 5.73 -24.42
N GLY A 381 -22.14 5.23 -23.24
CA GLY A 381 -23.56 5.08 -22.87
C GLY A 381 -24.32 6.40 -22.89
N LYS A 382 -23.73 7.48 -22.38
CA LYS A 382 -24.32 8.83 -22.44
C LYS A 382 -24.48 9.34 -23.87
N LYS A 383 -23.47 9.13 -24.74
CA LYS A 383 -23.55 9.49 -26.16
C LYS A 383 -24.69 8.75 -26.86
N GLN A 384 -24.84 7.45 -26.63
CA GLN A 384 -25.92 6.66 -27.23
C GLN A 384 -27.31 7.10 -26.73
N GLN A 385 -27.45 7.46 -25.45
CA GLN A 385 -28.70 8.01 -24.91
C GLN A 385 -29.03 9.38 -25.52
N ALA A 386 -28.03 10.26 -25.69
CA ALA A 386 -28.22 11.57 -26.31
C ALA A 386 -28.66 11.46 -27.79
N VAL A 387 -28.05 10.56 -28.55
CA VAL A 387 -28.43 10.28 -29.96
C VAL A 387 -29.86 9.74 -30.04
N LYS A 388 -30.26 8.81 -29.15
CA LYS A 388 -31.64 8.31 -29.08
C LYS A 388 -32.66 9.39 -28.71
N GLN A 389 -32.28 10.36 -27.88
CA GLN A 389 -33.15 11.48 -27.51
C GLN A 389 -33.27 12.53 -28.63
N GLN A 390 -32.22 12.76 -29.42
CA GLN A 390 -32.27 13.63 -30.61
C GLN A 390 -33.09 13.02 -31.75
N GLY A 391 -32.95 11.71 -32.02
CA GLY A 391 -33.78 11.02 -33.02
C GLY A 391 -35.28 11.00 -32.67
N LYS A 392 -35.63 10.97 -31.37
CA LYS A 392 -37.03 11.11 -30.91
C LYS A 392 -37.59 12.53 -30.98
N LYS A 393 -36.73 13.56 -31.03
CA LYS A 393 -37.13 14.96 -31.19
C LYS A 393 -37.24 15.40 -32.67
N GLN A 394 -36.62 14.66 -33.59
CA GLN A 394 -36.74 14.89 -35.04
C GLN A 394 -37.86 14.07 -35.69
N SER A 395 -38.43 13.10 -34.96
CA SER A 395 -39.60 12.30 -35.37
C SER A 395 -40.92 12.76 -34.75
N ARG A 396 -40.89 13.86 -34.00
CA ARG A 396 -42.04 14.67 -33.58
C ARG A 396 -41.91 16.02 -34.27
#